data_AF-A0A0D8I982-F1
#
_entry.id   AF-A0A0D8I982-F1
#
_cell.length_a   1.000
_cell.length_b   1.000
_cell.length_c   1.000
_cell.angle_alpha   90.00
_cell.angle_beta   90.00
_cell.angle_gamma   90.00
#
_symmetry.space_group_name_H-M   'P 1'
#
loop_
_entity.id
_entity.type
_entity.pdbx_description
1 polymer ?
#
loop_
_entity_poly.entity_id
_entity_poly.type
_entity_poly.pdbx_seq_one_letter_code
_entity_poly.pdbx_strand_id
1 'polypeptide(L)'
;MGFRYDIRHLSSQAQHTINSRETNSKLLKQSSKKEIEHDMKKIHNIAIFAKLGLDATATYNGLETLKIYEEFCIKNKAVWFSTNSLSTGMSQKKRQEFIKTIKEDSIVEIYFAVGKGSDGKNDIVYRGEVLDIQTDAQGISSPDKNLTPEVWQQLINKIWIKLESVKPSNGVTSNDFIVESTGNSLSDIISRSQYQFGYIKNK
;
A
#
# COMPACT_ATOMS: atom_id res chain seq x y z
N MET A 1 19.74 6.42 41.82
CA MET A 1 20.47 7.66 41.46
C MET A 1 21.95 7.40 41.59
N GLY A 2 22.71 7.44 40.48
CA GLY A 2 24.16 7.27 40.52
C GLY A 2 24.81 8.58 40.96
N PHE A 3 25.58 8.56 42.06
CA PHE A 3 26.32 9.72 42.53
C PHE A 3 27.50 10.02 41.60
N ARG A 4 27.53 11.23 41.03
CA ARG A 4 28.60 11.71 40.16
C ARG A 4 29.74 12.30 41.00
N TYR A 5 30.89 11.64 40.99
CA TYR A 5 32.08 12.07 41.73
C TYR A 5 32.88 13.15 40.99
N ASP A 6 32.70 13.24 39.66
CA ASP A 6 33.39 14.11 38.73
C ASP A 6 33.05 15.60 38.87
N ILE A 7 31.88 15.97 39.41
CA ILE A 7 31.40 17.36 39.49
C ILE A 7 31.45 17.98 40.89
N ARG A 8 31.97 17.27 41.90
CA ARG A 8 31.93 17.70 43.32
C ARG A 8 32.77 18.93 43.63
N HIS A 9 33.80 19.19 42.83
CA HIS A 9 34.69 20.33 42.98
C HIS A 9 34.06 21.65 42.45
N LEU A 10 32.91 21.57 41.79
CA LEU A 10 32.21 22.74 41.23
C LEU A 10 31.26 23.36 42.24
N SER A 11 30.91 24.63 42.05
CA SER A 11 29.91 25.32 42.87
C SER A 11 28.53 24.67 42.77
N SER A 12 27.72 24.78 43.82
CA SER A 12 26.38 24.17 43.87
C SER A 12 25.47 24.59 42.71
N GLN A 13 25.61 25.83 42.25
CA GLN A 13 24.85 26.37 41.10
C GLN A 13 25.29 25.74 39.77
N ALA A 14 26.58 25.49 39.59
CA ALA A 14 27.12 24.81 38.41
C ALA A 14 26.70 23.32 38.40
N GLN A 15 26.73 22.63 39.54
CA GLN A 15 26.26 21.25 39.66
C GLN A 15 24.77 21.11 39.31
N HIS A 16 23.92 22.03 39.78
CA HIS A 16 22.50 22.06 39.43
C HIS A 16 22.28 22.22 37.93
N THR A 17 23.00 23.16 37.31
CA THR A 17 22.86 23.44 35.88
C THR A 17 23.26 22.24 35.02
N ILE A 18 24.34 21.54 35.38
CA ILE A 18 24.81 20.34 34.67
C ILE A 18 23.77 19.21 34.79
N ASN A 19 23.30 18.93 36.01
CA ASN A 19 22.30 17.89 36.24
C ASN A 19 20.99 18.16 35.48
N SER A 20 20.52 19.41 35.49
CA SER A 20 19.31 19.82 34.75
C SER A 20 19.48 19.71 33.23
N ARG A 21 20.66 20.03 32.68
CA ARG A 21 20.95 19.85 31.25
C ARG A 21 20.96 18.38 30.87
N GLU A 22 21.51 17.50 31.72
CA GLU A 22 21.53 16.07 31.44
C GLU A 22 20.16 15.42 31.51
N THR A 23 19.33 15.75 32.49
CA THR A 23 17.94 15.28 32.54
C THR A 23 17.15 15.76 31.34
N ASN A 24 17.29 17.03 30.95
CA ASN A 24 16.67 17.55 29.73
C ASN A 24 17.19 16.83 28.47
N SER A 25 18.48 16.53 28.37
CA SER A 25 19.04 15.77 27.24
C SER A 25 18.52 14.33 27.17
N LYS A 26 18.30 13.69 28.32
CA LYS A 26 17.73 12.33 28.40
C LYS A 26 16.25 12.35 28.04
N LEU A 27 15.50 13.34 28.52
CA LEU A 27 14.11 13.56 28.14
C LEU A 27 13.98 13.82 26.64
N LEU A 28 14.79 14.71 26.06
CA LEU A 28 14.85 14.95 24.61
C LEU A 28 15.15 13.67 23.83
N LYS A 29 16.17 12.90 24.24
CA LYS A 29 16.48 11.61 23.59
C LYS A 29 15.33 10.60 23.73
N GLN A 30 14.62 10.57 24.86
CA GLN A 30 13.46 9.69 25.05
C GLN A 30 12.24 10.14 24.25
N SER A 31 12.00 11.44 24.14
CA SER A 31 10.94 12.01 23.30
C SER A 31 11.22 11.75 21.82
N SER A 32 12.45 12.00 21.35
CA SER A 32 12.85 11.68 19.98
C SER A 32 12.80 10.18 19.69
N LYS A 33 13.10 9.32 20.66
CA LYS A 33 12.99 7.87 20.49
C LYS A 33 11.52 7.40 20.42
N LYS A 34 10.62 8.03 21.17
CA LYS A 34 9.17 7.79 21.09
C LYS A 34 8.54 8.32 19.81
N GLU A 35 9.05 9.42 19.26
CA GLU A 35 8.63 9.95 17.95
C GLU A 35 9.10 9.06 16.79
N ILE A 36 10.30 8.46 16.88
CA ILE A 36 10.83 7.54 15.85
C ILE A 36 10.12 6.18 15.86
N GLU A 37 9.63 5.70 17.01
CA GLU A 37 8.85 4.47 17.10
C GLU A 37 7.40 4.60 16.57
N HIS A 38 6.93 5.82 16.30
CA HIS A 38 5.54 6.09 15.91
C HIS A 38 5.26 6.10 14.40
N ASP A 39 6.24 5.80 13.53
CA ASP A 39 6.05 6.01 12.07
C ASP A 39 6.60 4.89 11.17
N MET A 40 6.63 3.64 11.67
CA MET A 40 6.73 2.48 10.79
C MET A 40 5.45 1.66 10.90
N LYS A 41 4.41 2.09 10.18
CA LYS A 41 3.21 1.28 10.01
C LYS A 41 3.60 -0.11 9.54
N LYS A 42 3.05 -1.12 10.20
CA LYS A 42 3.39 -2.51 9.92
C LYS A 42 2.78 -2.89 8.57
N ILE A 43 3.60 -3.37 7.63
CA ILE A 43 3.11 -3.87 6.34
C ILE A 43 2.44 -5.23 6.57
N HIS A 44 1.23 -5.38 6.05
CA HIS A 44 0.50 -6.64 6.09
C HIS A 44 1.19 -7.69 5.22
N ASN A 45 1.25 -8.93 5.71
CA ASN A 45 1.96 -10.01 5.01
C ASN A 45 1.31 -10.40 3.67
N ILE A 46 0.02 -10.09 3.50
CA ILE A 46 -0.72 -10.38 2.28
C ILE A 46 -0.98 -9.07 1.54
N ALA A 47 -0.61 -9.03 0.27
CA ALA A 47 -0.90 -7.91 -0.62
C ALA A 47 -1.92 -8.32 -1.69
N ILE A 48 -2.60 -7.32 -2.24
CA ILE A 48 -3.50 -7.49 -3.38
C ILE A 48 -2.67 -7.46 -4.66
N PHE A 49 -2.95 -8.34 -5.60
CA PHE A 49 -2.33 -8.36 -6.92
C PHE A 49 -3.37 -8.09 -8.00
N ALA A 50 -3.05 -7.20 -8.94
CA ALA A 50 -3.85 -6.94 -10.13
C ALA A 50 -2.97 -6.88 -11.38
N LYS A 51 -3.28 -7.68 -12.40
CA LYS A 51 -2.63 -7.64 -13.71
C LYS A 51 -3.55 -6.92 -14.69
N LEU A 52 -3.03 -5.86 -15.31
CA LEU A 52 -3.68 -5.14 -16.39
C LEU A 52 -3.26 -5.73 -17.74
N GLY A 53 -4.22 -5.81 -18.65
CA GLY A 53 -4.06 -6.35 -19.99
C GLY A 53 -4.73 -5.47 -21.03
N LEU A 54 -4.70 -5.92 -22.28
CA LEU A 54 -5.30 -5.22 -23.40
C LEU A 54 -6.70 -5.78 -23.50
N ASP A 55 -7.68 -5.01 -23.04
CA ASP A 55 -9.05 -5.32 -23.37
C ASP A 55 -9.29 -4.79 -24.79
N ALA A 56 -9.83 -5.61 -25.69
CA ALA A 56 -10.15 -5.18 -27.05
C ALA A 56 -11.15 -4.01 -27.08
N THR A 57 -11.85 -3.80 -25.96
CA THR A 57 -12.80 -2.71 -25.74
C THR A 57 -12.22 -1.54 -24.93
N ALA A 58 -11.01 -1.66 -24.38
CA ALA A 58 -10.40 -0.60 -23.60
C ALA A 58 -9.75 0.46 -24.49
N THR A 59 -10.09 1.72 -24.24
CA THR A 59 -9.49 2.89 -24.89
C THR A 59 -8.02 3.09 -24.51
N TYR A 60 -7.60 2.58 -23.36
CA TYR A 60 -6.26 2.79 -22.79
C TYR A 60 -5.55 1.46 -22.56
N ASN A 61 -4.24 1.41 -22.81
CA ASN A 61 -3.43 0.25 -22.45
C ASN A 61 -3.22 0.17 -20.92
N GLY A 62 -2.61 -0.91 -20.45
CA GLY A 62 -2.38 -1.13 -19.01
C GLY A 62 -1.46 -0.09 -18.36
N LEU A 63 -0.44 0.39 -19.07
CA LEU A 63 0.49 1.41 -18.54
C LEU A 63 -0.16 2.80 -18.48
N GLU A 64 -0.88 3.18 -19.53
CA GLU A 64 -1.65 4.43 -19.61
C GLU A 64 -2.71 4.47 -18.52
N THR A 65 -3.42 3.36 -18.31
CA THR A 65 -4.41 3.22 -17.23
C THR A 65 -3.77 3.52 -15.87
N LEU A 66 -2.61 2.91 -15.57
CA LEU A 66 -1.91 3.15 -14.31
C LEU A 66 -1.41 4.59 -14.17
N LYS A 67 -0.93 5.18 -15.26
CA LYS A 67 -0.45 6.55 -15.28
C LYS A 67 -1.58 7.55 -14.98
N ILE A 68 -2.77 7.34 -15.55
CA ILE A 68 -3.96 8.15 -15.24
C ILE A 68 -4.30 8.04 -13.75
N TYR A 69 -4.28 6.82 -13.19
CA TYR A 69 -4.53 6.61 -11.77
C TYR A 69 -3.47 7.27 -10.88
N GLU A 70 -2.19 7.19 -11.24
CA GLU A 70 -1.09 7.87 -10.54
C GLU A 70 -1.27 9.39 -10.55
N GLU A 71 -1.42 10.01 -11.72
CA GLU A 71 -1.57 11.47 -11.85
C GLU A 71 -2.79 11.98 -11.07
N PHE A 72 -3.89 11.23 -11.13
CA PHE A 72 -5.09 11.54 -10.38
C PHE A 72 -4.87 11.40 -8.86
N CYS A 73 -4.18 10.34 -8.43
CA CYS A 73 -3.85 10.10 -7.02
C CYS A 73 -2.91 11.20 -6.47
N ILE A 74 -1.91 11.63 -7.25
CA ILE A 74 -1.02 12.74 -6.87
C ILE A 74 -1.81 14.03 -6.63
N LYS A 75 -2.77 14.33 -7.51
CA LYS A 75 -3.59 15.54 -7.40
C LYS A 75 -4.58 15.52 -6.23
N ASN A 76 -5.23 14.39 -5.99
CA ASN A 76 -6.33 14.26 -5.03
C ASN A 76 -5.94 13.57 -3.72
N LYS A 77 -4.69 13.11 -3.59
CA LYS A 77 -4.13 12.27 -2.52
C LYS A 77 -4.74 10.86 -2.40
N ALA A 78 -5.85 10.60 -3.07
CA ALA A 78 -6.48 9.30 -3.12
C ALA A 78 -7.17 9.08 -4.46
N VAL A 79 -7.37 7.80 -4.82
CA VAL A 79 -8.11 7.43 -6.02
C VAL A 79 -8.83 6.10 -5.84
N TRP A 80 -10.03 5.98 -6.41
CA TRP A 80 -10.75 4.71 -6.50
C TRP A 80 -10.36 3.96 -7.77
N PHE A 81 -9.64 2.86 -7.59
CA PHE A 81 -9.36 1.88 -8.64
C PHE A 81 -10.51 0.88 -8.73
N SER A 82 -10.83 0.39 -9.93
CA SER A 82 -11.93 -0.54 -10.13
C SER A 82 -11.52 -1.75 -10.96
N THR A 83 -12.15 -2.89 -10.69
CA THR A 83 -11.91 -4.12 -11.46
C THR A 83 -13.12 -5.07 -11.44
N ASN A 84 -13.24 -5.84 -12.52
CA ASN A 84 -14.19 -6.96 -12.69
C ASN A 84 -13.50 -8.32 -12.78
N SER A 85 -12.21 -8.42 -12.43
CA SER A 85 -11.44 -9.66 -12.59
C SER A 85 -11.98 -10.84 -11.77
N LEU A 86 -12.76 -10.60 -10.72
CA LEU A 86 -13.47 -11.65 -9.98
C LEU A 86 -14.95 -11.63 -10.33
N SER A 87 -15.46 -12.77 -10.82
CA SER A 87 -16.85 -12.92 -11.26
C SER A 87 -17.87 -12.63 -10.15
N THR A 88 -17.54 -12.88 -8.90
CA THR A 88 -18.41 -12.62 -7.73
C THR A 88 -17.94 -11.43 -6.89
N GLY A 89 -16.91 -10.70 -7.32
CA GLY A 89 -16.23 -9.72 -6.48
C GLY A 89 -15.35 -10.35 -5.39
N MET A 90 -14.90 -9.52 -4.44
CA MET A 90 -14.04 -9.95 -3.35
C MET A 90 -14.85 -10.66 -2.25
N SER A 91 -14.34 -11.78 -1.71
CA SER A 91 -15.03 -12.47 -0.62
C SER A 91 -15.17 -11.59 0.63
N GLN A 92 -16.31 -11.68 1.31
CA GLN A 92 -16.57 -10.88 2.52
C GLN A 92 -15.50 -11.11 3.59
N LYS A 93 -15.03 -12.35 3.75
CA LYS A 93 -13.96 -12.70 4.71
C LYS A 93 -12.66 -11.94 4.42
N LYS A 94 -12.19 -11.94 3.16
CA LYS A 94 -10.96 -11.22 2.78
C LYS A 94 -11.12 -9.70 2.85
N ARG A 95 -12.28 -9.18 2.47
CA ARG A 95 -12.60 -7.75 2.63
C ARG A 95 -12.52 -7.34 4.10
N GLN A 96 -13.15 -8.09 5.00
CA GLN A 96 -13.12 -7.80 6.44
C GLN A 96 -11.71 -7.90 7.03
N GLU A 97 -10.92 -8.88 6.57
CA GLU A 97 -9.51 -9.02 6.95
C GLU A 97 -8.72 -7.75 6.62
N PHE A 98 -8.76 -7.28 5.37
CA PHE A 98 -8.04 -6.06 4.97
C PHE A 98 -8.56 -4.81 5.69
N ILE A 99 -9.88 -4.61 5.79
CA ILE A 99 -10.45 -3.45 6.49
C ILE A 99 -10.04 -3.47 7.97
N LYS A 100 -10.00 -4.65 8.60
CA LYS A 100 -9.53 -4.78 9.99
C LYS A 100 -8.05 -4.41 10.10
N THR A 101 -7.21 -4.92 9.21
CA THR A 101 -5.78 -4.60 9.17
C THR A 101 -5.52 -3.10 8.99
N ILE A 102 -6.27 -2.43 8.10
CA ILE A 102 -6.19 -0.99 7.89
C ILE A 102 -6.59 -0.22 9.15
N LYS A 103 -7.64 -0.67 9.86
CA LYS A 103 -8.07 -0.08 11.14
C LYS A 103 -7.06 -0.29 12.28
N GLU A 104 -6.27 -1.35 12.22
CA GLU A 104 -5.17 -1.65 13.14
C GLU A 104 -3.86 -0.92 12.76
N ASP A 105 -3.97 0.14 11.94
CA ASP A 105 -2.86 0.99 11.47
C ASP A 105 -1.74 0.23 10.75
N SER A 106 -2.10 -0.89 10.13
CA SER A 106 -1.22 -1.68 9.26
C SER A 106 -1.49 -1.37 7.79
N ILE A 107 -0.44 -1.32 6.98
CA ILE A 107 -0.53 -1.01 5.55
C ILE A 107 -0.86 -2.28 4.78
N VAL A 108 -1.93 -2.24 3.98
CA VAL A 108 -2.21 -3.25 2.97
C VAL A 108 -1.75 -2.71 1.62
N GLU A 109 -0.82 -3.39 0.96
CA GLU A 109 -0.32 -2.98 -0.35
C GLU A 109 -1.12 -3.64 -1.49
N ILE A 110 -1.18 -2.94 -2.61
CA ILE A 110 -1.59 -3.50 -3.90
C ILE A 110 -0.44 -3.38 -4.90
N TYR A 111 -0.21 -4.44 -5.67
CA TYR A 111 0.78 -4.50 -6.72
C TYR A 111 0.13 -4.68 -8.08
N PHE A 112 0.55 -3.84 -9.03
CA PHE A 112 0.06 -3.84 -10.40
C PHE A 112 1.12 -4.37 -11.34
N ALA A 113 0.77 -5.40 -12.11
CA ALA A 113 1.57 -5.87 -13.22
C ALA A 113 0.92 -5.52 -14.55
N VAL A 114 1.73 -5.30 -15.58
CA VAL A 114 1.22 -5.07 -16.94
C VAL A 114 1.63 -6.21 -17.85
N GLY A 115 0.64 -6.76 -18.57
CA GLY A 115 0.84 -7.87 -19.49
C GLY A 115 1.65 -7.49 -20.74
N LYS A 116 2.32 -8.48 -21.35
CA LYS A 116 3.07 -8.30 -22.61
C LYS A 116 2.23 -7.74 -23.75
N GLY A 117 0.93 -8.05 -23.78
CA GLY A 117 0.01 -7.53 -24.79
C GLY A 117 -0.38 -6.06 -24.62
N SER A 118 0.14 -5.38 -23.59
CA SER A 118 -0.24 -4.01 -23.20
C SER A 118 0.98 -3.16 -22.89
N ASP A 119 2.04 -3.32 -23.70
CA ASP A 119 3.35 -2.68 -23.54
C ASP A 119 4.08 -3.01 -22.22
N GLY A 120 3.63 -4.03 -21.50
CA GLY A 120 4.24 -4.51 -20.27
C GLY A 120 5.24 -5.65 -20.48
N LYS A 121 5.82 -6.13 -19.37
CA LYS A 121 6.78 -7.26 -19.37
C LYS A 121 6.27 -8.49 -18.62
N ASN A 122 4.97 -8.55 -18.29
CA ASN A 122 4.42 -9.50 -17.31
C ASN A 122 5.20 -9.41 -15.99
N ASP A 123 5.43 -8.19 -15.50
CA ASP A 123 6.10 -7.96 -14.22
C ASP A 123 5.43 -6.81 -13.47
N ILE A 124 5.72 -6.67 -12.19
CA ILE A 124 5.21 -5.58 -11.35
C ILE A 124 5.80 -4.26 -11.85
N VAL A 125 4.92 -3.27 -12.05
CA VAL A 125 5.30 -1.94 -12.54
C VAL A 125 4.88 -0.86 -11.54
N TYR A 126 3.74 -1.02 -10.89
CA TYR A 126 3.20 -0.04 -9.94
C TYR A 126 2.84 -0.70 -8.62
N ARG A 127 2.80 0.12 -7.57
CA ARG A 127 2.26 -0.24 -6.26
C ARG A 127 1.43 0.89 -5.69
N GLY A 128 0.56 0.57 -4.75
CA GLY A 128 -0.21 1.55 -3.99
C GLY A 128 -0.58 1.01 -2.62
N GLU A 129 -1.05 1.91 -1.76
CA GLU A 129 -1.54 1.59 -0.42
C GLU A 129 -3.06 1.57 -0.43
N VAL A 130 -3.66 0.53 0.16
CA VAL A 130 -5.10 0.33 0.19
C VAL A 130 -5.68 1.01 1.43
N LEU A 131 -6.62 1.92 1.20
CA LEU A 131 -7.34 2.64 2.27
C LEU A 131 -8.73 2.05 2.55
N ASP A 132 -9.43 1.58 1.52
CA ASP A 132 -10.77 1.01 1.66
C ASP A 132 -11.10 0.08 0.49
N ILE A 133 -12.06 -0.82 0.70
CA ILE A 133 -12.52 -1.77 -0.31
C ILE A 133 -14.04 -1.87 -0.26
N GLN A 134 -14.67 -1.65 -1.41
CA GLN A 134 -16.09 -1.89 -1.64
C GLN A 134 -16.25 -2.94 -2.73
N THR A 135 -17.17 -3.88 -2.53
CA THR A 135 -17.41 -4.94 -3.48
C THR A 135 -18.87 -5.38 -3.43
N ASP A 136 -19.40 -5.67 -4.61
CA ASP A 136 -20.74 -6.23 -4.78
C ASP A 136 -20.74 -7.16 -6.00
N ALA A 137 -21.44 -8.29 -5.90
CA ALA A 137 -21.49 -9.28 -6.97
C ALA A 137 -22.27 -8.77 -8.20
N GLN A 138 -23.25 -7.90 -8.00
CA GLN A 138 -24.04 -7.25 -9.06
C GLN A 138 -23.31 -6.05 -9.68
N GLY A 139 -22.20 -5.62 -9.07
CA GLY A 139 -21.51 -4.41 -9.44
C GLY A 139 -22.10 -3.18 -8.77
N ILE A 140 -21.23 -2.22 -8.48
CA ILE A 140 -21.58 -0.92 -7.91
C ILE A 140 -20.92 0.17 -8.73
N SER A 141 -21.56 1.34 -8.77
CA SER A 141 -20.93 2.56 -9.27
C SER A 141 -19.79 2.98 -8.33
N SER A 142 -18.92 3.88 -8.81
CA SER A 142 -17.86 4.43 -7.97
C SER A 142 -18.41 4.95 -6.64
N PRO A 143 -17.83 4.54 -5.49
CA PRO A 143 -18.24 5.02 -4.18
C PRO A 143 -18.06 6.54 -4.01
N ASP A 144 -17.08 7.12 -4.69
CA ASP A 144 -16.86 8.56 -4.71
C ASP A 144 -16.37 9.00 -6.10
N LYS A 145 -17.27 9.67 -6.83
CA LYS A 145 -16.99 10.18 -8.18
C LYS A 145 -15.89 11.24 -8.19
N ASN A 146 -15.75 12.03 -7.12
CA ASN A 146 -14.71 13.06 -7.03
C ASN A 146 -13.31 12.45 -6.88
N LEU A 147 -13.23 11.22 -6.36
CA LEU A 147 -11.99 10.45 -6.24
C LEU A 147 -11.82 9.41 -7.35
N THR A 148 -12.53 9.56 -8.47
CA THR A 148 -12.44 8.65 -9.62
C THR A 148 -12.16 9.44 -10.89
N PRO A 149 -11.21 9.02 -11.73
CA PRO A 149 -10.98 9.63 -13.04
C PRO A 149 -12.24 9.61 -13.89
N GLU A 150 -12.52 10.70 -14.60
CA GLU A 150 -13.76 10.93 -15.35
C GLU A 150 -14.12 9.78 -16.29
N VAL A 151 -13.10 9.23 -16.96
CA VAL A 151 -13.18 8.09 -17.87
C VAL A 151 -13.80 6.83 -17.24
N TRP A 152 -13.76 6.70 -15.91
CA TRP A 152 -14.24 5.53 -15.18
C TRP A 152 -15.35 5.84 -14.17
N GLN A 153 -15.79 7.09 -14.03
CA GLN A 153 -16.81 7.50 -13.06
C GLN A 153 -18.18 6.83 -13.26
N GLN A 154 -18.50 6.48 -14.50
CA GLN A 154 -19.79 5.87 -14.86
C GLN A 154 -19.72 4.35 -14.94
N LEU A 155 -18.55 3.74 -14.69
CA LEU A 155 -18.43 2.29 -14.70
C LEU A 155 -19.18 1.66 -13.53
N ILE A 156 -19.81 0.52 -13.80
CA ILE A 156 -20.39 -0.35 -12.77
C ILE A 156 -19.48 -1.57 -12.67
N ASN A 157 -18.67 -1.60 -11.61
CA ASN A 157 -17.66 -2.63 -11.39
C ASN A 157 -17.89 -3.34 -10.06
N LYS A 158 -17.48 -4.60 -9.99
CA LYS A 158 -17.71 -5.50 -8.85
C LYS A 158 -16.80 -5.23 -7.67
N ILE A 159 -15.64 -4.63 -7.92
CA ILE A 159 -14.66 -4.30 -6.89
C ILE A 159 -14.18 -2.88 -7.13
N TRP A 160 -14.23 -2.08 -6.07
CA TRP A 160 -13.63 -0.77 -5.95
C TRP A 160 -12.66 -0.77 -4.79
N ILE A 161 -11.43 -0.31 -5.04
CA ILE A 161 -10.35 -0.26 -4.07
C ILE A 161 -9.88 1.19 -3.99
N LYS A 162 -9.99 1.80 -2.81
CA LYS A 162 -9.48 3.13 -2.57
C LYS A 162 -8.00 3.03 -2.31
N LEU A 163 -7.23 3.78 -3.09
CA LEU A 163 -5.78 3.78 -3.07
C LEU A 163 -5.24 5.14 -2.69
N GLU A 164 -4.09 5.12 -2.03
CA GLU A 164 -3.20 6.25 -1.82
C GLU A 164 -1.79 5.87 -2.28
N SER A 165 -0.93 6.86 -2.50
CA SER A 165 0.49 6.65 -2.82
C SER A 165 0.73 5.74 -4.03
N VAL A 166 -0.12 5.80 -5.05
CA VAL A 166 0.05 5.04 -6.30
C VAL A 166 1.29 5.56 -7.04
N LYS A 167 2.29 4.69 -7.21
CA LYS A 167 3.59 5.07 -7.79
C LYS A 167 4.29 3.89 -8.46
N PRO A 168 5.27 4.14 -9.34
CA PRO A 168 6.12 3.10 -9.88
C PRO A 168 6.79 2.27 -8.78
N SER A 169 6.83 0.96 -9.00
CA SER A 169 7.45 0.00 -8.11
C SER A 169 8.91 -0.15 -8.48
N ASN A 170 9.80 0.51 -7.75
CA ASN A 170 11.25 0.40 -7.98
C ASN A 170 11.81 -0.78 -7.16
N GLY A 171 12.42 -1.74 -7.86
CA GLY A 171 13.19 -2.84 -7.24
C GLY A 171 12.37 -4.00 -6.68
N VAL A 172 11.04 -3.99 -6.85
CA VAL A 172 10.15 -5.08 -6.45
C VAL A 172 9.63 -5.75 -7.72
N THR A 173 9.85 -7.06 -7.81
CA THR A 173 9.53 -7.88 -8.98
C THR A 173 8.54 -8.97 -8.62
N SER A 174 7.89 -9.53 -9.63
CA SER A 174 7.00 -10.69 -9.46
C SER A 174 7.71 -11.95 -8.93
N ASN A 175 9.03 -12.02 -8.98
CA ASN A 175 9.78 -13.14 -8.40
C ASN A 175 9.82 -13.11 -6.88
N ASP A 176 9.59 -11.96 -6.26
CA ASP A 176 9.66 -11.76 -4.81
C ASP A 176 8.41 -12.32 -4.09
N PHE A 177 7.38 -12.70 -4.85
CA PHE A 177 6.08 -13.09 -4.32
C PHE A 177 5.66 -14.50 -4.71
N ILE A 178 4.80 -15.06 -3.86
CA ILE A 178 4.02 -16.28 -4.12
C ILE A 178 2.54 -16.00 -3.99
N VAL A 179 1.74 -16.73 -4.76
CA VAL A 179 0.27 -16.68 -4.66
C VAL A 179 -0.17 -17.34 -3.36
N GLU A 180 -0.97 -16.63 -2.57
CA GLU A 180 -1.33 -17.04 -1.20
C GLU A 180 -2.03 -18.40 -1.16
N SER A 181 -2.93 -18.66 -2.10
CA SER A 181 -3.75 -19.87 -2.14
C SER A 181 -3.02 -21.12 -2.63
N THR A 182 -2.01 -20.98 -3.49
CA THR A 182 -1.33 -22.12 -4.15
C THR A 182 0.12 -22.28 -3.73
N GLY A 183 0.76 -21.23 -3.21
CA GLY A 183 2.19 -21.21 -2.91
C GLY A 183 3.09 -21.11 -4.14
N ASN A 184 2.52 -21.04 -5.34
CA ASN A 184 3.27 -20.94 -6.59
C ASN A 184 3.90 -19.56 -6.77
N SER A 185 5.04 -19.50 -7.47
CA SER A 185 5.70 -18.23 -7.83
C SER A 185 4.78 -17.34 -8.66
N LEU A 186 4.67 -16.07 -8.30
CA LEU A 186 3.81 -15.13 -9.02
C LEU A 186 4.29 -14.95 -10.48
N SER A 187 5.60 -14.80 -10.69
CA SER A 187 6.23 -14.69 -12.01
C SER A 187 5.85 -15.83 -12.97
N ASP A 188 5.83 -17.07 -12.48
CA ASP A 188 5.46 -18.23 -13.28
C ASP A 188 3.99 -18.19 -13.70
N ILE A 189 3.08 -17.82 -12.79
CA ILE A 189 1.65 -17.82 -13.09
C ILE A 189 1.27 -16.67 -14.04
N ILE A 190 1.82 -15.48 -13.82
CA ILE A 190 1.51 -14.32 -14.67
C ILE A 190 2.07 -14.47 -16.08
N SER A 191 3.18 -15.21 -16.25
CA SER A 191 3.75 -15.54 -17.55
C SER A 191 2.81 -16.40 -18.40
N ARG A 192 2.01 -17.26 -17.75
CA ARG A 192 1.00 -18.12 -18.38
C ARG A 192 -0.34 -17.41 -18.58
N SER A 193 -0.45 -16.14 -18.19
CA SER A 193 -1.68 -15.33 -18.26
C SER A 193 -2.88 -15.91 -17.49
N GLN A 194 -2.64 -16.79 -16.51
CA GLN A 194 -3.69 -17.46 -15.75
C GLN A 194 -4.14 -16.70 -14.49
N TYR A 195 -3.56 -15.53 -14.21
CA TYR A 195 -3.80 -14.79 -12.98
C TYR A 195 -3.90 -13.29 -13.23
N GLN A 196 -5.15 -12.80 -13.20
CA GLN A 196 -5.48 -11.40 -13.41
C GLN A 196 -5.67 -10.64 -12.09
N PHE A 197 -6.15 -11.32 -11.06
CA PHE A 197 -6.37 -10.70 -9.76
C PHE A 197 -6.30 -11.75 -8.65
N GLY A 198 -5.76 -11.36 -7.49
CA GLY A 198 -5.85 -12.16 -6.29
C GLY A 198 -4.92 -11.69 -5.19
N TYR A 199 -4.37 -12.62 -4.44
CA TYR A 199 -3.64 -12.36 -3.19
C TYR A 199 -2.26 -12.97 -3.24
N ILE A 200 -1.26 -12.18 -2.87
CA ILE A 200 0.14 -12.56 -2.90
C ILE A 200 0.77 -12.30 -1.53
N LYS A 201 1.83 -13.03 -1.21
CA LYS A 201 2.66 -12.80 -0.02
C LYS A 201 4.13 -12.89 -0.41
N ASN A 202 4.98 -12.28 0.41
CA ASN A 202 6.42 -12.39 0.24
C ASN A 202 6.86 -13.86 0.35
N LYS A 203 7.89 -14.23 -0.42
CA LYS A 203 8.57 -15.52 -0.29
C LYS A 203 9.33 -15.66 1.02
#